data_AF-A0A914JWT1-F1
#
_entry.id   AF-A0A914JWT1-F1
#
_cell.length_a   1.000
_cell.length_b   1.000
_cell.length_c   1.000
_cell.angle_alpha   90.00
_cell.angle_beta   90.00
_cell.angle_gamma   90.00
#
_symmetry.space_group_name_H-M   'P 1'
#
loop_
_entity.id
_entity.type
_entity.pdbx_description
1 polymer ?
#
loop_
_entity_poly.entity_id
_entity_poly.type
_entity_poly.pdbx_seq_one_letter_code
_entity_poly.pdbx_strand_id
1 'polypeptide(L)'
;MKLLSTFLFIIGFYIKFVNSNPHQQYTCPANCVDVWGDCQDYVQFCQDPKKGPVVRSKCPCTCQVCSPPPTLAPSTTTSTMKPTTKPLLERYKCRPVNIIFVLDNSESIDDAFFNKHIDDFVNDVAGVYPMKGEVRGPSTRVGIVQFGSSANVTYPLIERTRNEFNPRITYSNQGSKNITLGLETALVEFQGQGIGRDENVMVVLVTNVITTLDIQQTSGAVSRVREYSSFFAGVGINGFNGNEISSNLTNLIELIGNKALAFPDIWSAGSYGDGIPPKSLEIYPCKASLCKGVIFIGEMTEIIGQYRKEIFLNSTKQIAAYLDANPGPLSTPEELQFSIAIYGNQTIRPIQLQSFAEFNRDLDILI
;
A
#
# COMPACT_ATOMS: atom_id res chain seq x y z
N MET A 1 -35.11 -35.71 -14.46
CA MET A 1 -33.75 -35.27 -14.84
C MET A 1 -33.87 -34.06 -15.77
N LYS A 2 -34.08 -32.87 -15.21
CA LYS A 2 -34.17 -31.60 -15.94
C LYS A 2 -33.69 -30.49 -15.01
N LEU A 3 -32.74 -29.71 -15.51
CA LEU A 3 -32.32 -28.37 -15.10
C LEU A 3 -32.05 -28.10 -13.61
N LEU A 4 -30.76 -28.07 -13.24
CA LEU A 4 -30.25 -26.98 -12.42
C LEU A 4 -29.18 -26.26 -13.23
N SER A 5 -29.60 -25.16 -13.85
CA SER A 5 -28.70 -24.12 -14.34
C SER A 5 -28.10 -23.44 -13.12
N THR A 6 -26.81 -23.68 -12.89
CA THR A 6 -26.01 -23.05 -11.84
C THR A 6 -25.86 -21.56 -12.15
N PHE A 7 -26.73 -20.74 -11.57
CA PHE A 7 -26.50 -19.30 -11.46
C PHE A 7 -25.41 -19.08 -10.41
N LEU A 8 -24.17 -18.95 -10.87
CA LEU A 8 -23.05 -18.45 -10.08
C LEU A 8 -23.24 -16.93 -9.91
N PHE A 9 -24.04 -16.51 -8.93
CA PHE A 9 -24.01 -15.11 -8.49
C PHE A 9 -22.82 -14.94 -7.54
N ILE A 10 -21.86 -14.12 -7.96
CA ILE A 10 -20.68 -13.76 -7.17
C ILE A 10 -21.18 -13.03 -5.92
N ILE A 11 -21.13 -13.70 -4.77
CA ILE A 11 -21.15 -13.02 -3.47
C ILE A 11 -19.82 -12.28 -3.41
N GLY A 12 -19.84 -11.00 -3.78
CA GLY A 12 -18.66 -10.14 -3.69
C GLY A 12 -18.36 -9.86 -2.22
N PHE A 13 -17.45 -10.63 -1.62
CA PHE A 13 -16.88 -10.27 -0.32
C PHE A 13 -15.96 -9.07 -0.52
N TYR A 14 -16.41 -7.89 -0.13
CA TYR A 14 -15.54 -6.72 -0.07
C TYR A 14 -14.92 -6.62 1.32
N ILE A 15 -13.72 -7.19 1.48
CA ILE A 15 -12.93 -7.07 2.71
C ILE A 15 -12.08 -5.80 2.60
N LYS A 16 -12.43 -4.76 3.36
CA LYS A 16 -11.61 -3.54 3.46
C LYS A 16 -10.75 -3.61 4.72
N PHE A 17 -9.44 -3.73 4.54
CA PHE A 17 -8.49 -3.57 5.63
C PHE A 17 -8.45 -2.10 6.05
N VAL A 18 -8.92 -1.79 7.27
CA VAL A 18 -8.84 -0.43 7.81
C VAL A 18 -7.44 -0.23 8.38
N ASN A 19 -6.55 0.36 7.58
CA ASN A 19 -5.27 0.85 8.08
C ASN A 19 -5.55 2.16 8.84
N SER A 20 -5.63 2.09 10.17
CA SER A 20 -5.72 3.29 10.99
C SER A 20 -4.42 4.06 10.83
N ASN A 21 -4.44 5.11 10.00
CA ASN A 21 -3.31 6.02 9.87
C ASN A 21 -3.21 6.81 11.18
N PRO A 22 -2.15 6.66 11.99
CA PRO A 22 -1.89 7.63 13.03
C PRO A 22 -1.22 8.79 12.30
N HIS A 23 -2.01 9.76 11.84
CA HIS A 23 -1.49 11.13 11.92
C HIS A 23 -1.09 11.30 13.38
N GLN A 24 0.16 11.72 13.62
CA GLN A 24 0.67 11.99 14.96
C GLN A 24 -0.39 12.77 15.73
N GLN A 25 -1.14 12.09 16.59
CA GLN A 25 -1.87 12.75 17.65
C GLN A 25 -0.76 13.35 18.50
N TYR A 26 -0.51 14.64 18.31
CA TYR A 26 0.17 15.41 19.32
C TYR A 26 -0.61 15.14 20.60
N THR A 27 -0.01 14.38 21.54
CA THR A 27 -0.62 14.14 22.84
C THR A 27 -0.58 15.45 23.58
N CYS A 28 -1.64 16.24 23.40
CA CYS A 28 -1.78 17.51 24.06
C CYS A 28 -1.91 17.26 25.57
N PRO A 29 -1.23 18.05 26.41
CA PRO A 29 -1.54 18.11 27.83
C PRO A 29 -3.05 18.34 28.02
N ALA A 30 -3.68 17.68 29.01
CA ALA A 30 -5.13 17.77 29.22
C ALA A 30 -5.65 19.21 29.44
N ASN A 31 -4.76 20.14 29.78
CA ASN A 31 -5.03 21.57 29.95
C ASN A 31 -4.78 22.42 28.69
N CYS A 32 -4.45 21.81 27.55
CA CYS A 32 -4.11 22.50 26.31
C CYS A 32 -4.80 21.84 25.11
N VAL A 33 -6.09 22.12 24.90
CA VAL A 33 -6.88 21.51 23.82
C VAL A 33 -7.07 22.52 22.71
N ASP A 34 -6.92 22.06 21.46
CA ASP A 34 -7.26 22.82 20.27
C ASP A 34 -8.78 23.06 20.23
N VAL A 35 -9.17 24.32 20.15
CA VAL A 35 -10.56 24.79 20.30
C VAL A 35 -11.27 25.01 18.95
N TRP A 36 -10.53 24.95 17.85
CA TRP A 36 -11.06 24.98 16.49
C TRP A 36 -11.06 23.60 15.85
N GLY A 37 -12.08 23.32 15.04
CA GLY A 37 -12.13 22.10 14.22
C GLY A 37 -11.00 22.09 13.18
N ASP A 38 -10.42 20.91 12.97
CA ASP A 38 -9.31 20.62 12.06
C ASP A 38 -8.12 21.62 12.12
N CYS A 39 -7.59 21.84 13.33
CA CYS A 39 -6.40 22.66 13.55
C CYS A 39 -5.15 22.24 12.73
N GLN A 40 -5.11 21.01 12.19
CA GLN A 40 -4.02 20.48 11.35
C GLN A 40 -3.77 21.33 10.10
N ASP A 41 -4.82 21.86 9.47
CA ASP A 41 -4.72 22.65 8.24
C ASP A 41 -4.06 24.03 8.47
N TYR A 42 -3.95 24.42 9.74
CA TYR A 42 -3.48 25.73 10.17
C TYR A 42 -2.04 25.76 10.70
N VAL A 43 -1.33 24.61 10.72
CA VAL A 43 0.09 24.52 11.18
C VAL A 43 0.97 25.57 10.51
N GLN A 44 0.83 25.75 9.20
CA GLN A 44 1.61 26.71 8.41
C GLN A 44 1.41 28.17 8.85
N PHE A 45 0.29 28.49 9.49
CA PHE A 45 -0.03 29.84 9.95
C PHE A 45 0.43 30.12 11.38
N CYS A 46 0.96 29.14 12.11
CA CYS A 46 1.45 29.33 13.49
C CYS A 46 2.56 30.39 13.60
N GLN A 47 3.34 30.60 12.53
CA GLN A 47 4.38 31.63 12.45
C GLN A 47 3.99 32.87 11.62
N ASP A 48 2.78 32.90 11.05
CA ASP A 48 2.32 34.04 10.24
C ASP A 48 2.17 35.30 11.12
N PRO A 49 2.71 36.47 10.74
CA PRO A 49 2.66 37.69 11.55
C PRO A 49 1.23 38.21 11.80
N LYS A 50 0.30 37.98 10.86
CA LYS A 50 -1.08 38.46 10.91
C LYS A 50 -2.03 37.40 11.47
N LYS A 51 -1.86 36.14 11.06
CA LYS A 51 -2.76 35.02 11.43
C LYS A 51 -2.28 34.24 12.65
N GLY A 52 -0.98 34.23 12.90
CA GLY A 52 -0.35 33.46 13.98
C GLY A 52 -0.91 33.73 15.38
N PRO A 53 -1.20 34.99 15.79
CA PRO A 53 -1.82 35.24 17.09
C PRO A 53 -3.18 34.54 17.28
N VAL A 54 -4.02 34.52 16.23
CA VAL A 54 -5.34 33.89 16.28
C VAL A 54 -5.20 32.36 16.29
N VAL A 55 -4.35 31.81 15.41
CA VAL A 55 -4.13 30.37 15.32
C VAL A 55 -3.48 29.82 16.59
N ARG A 56 -2.48 30.51 17.18
CA ARG A 56 -1.88 30.12 18.46
C ARG A 56 -2.86 30.17 19.63
N SER A 57 -3.86 31.07 19.59
CA SER A 57 -4.89 31.16 20.62
C SER A 57 -5.96 30.07 20.48
N LYS A 58 -6.27 29.63 19.26
CA LYS A 58 -7.34 28.67 18.98
C LYS A 58 -6.85 27.24 18.77
N CYS A 59 -5.57 27.07 18.42
CA CYS A 59 -4.91 25.80 18.20
C CYS A 59 -3.55 25.75 18.95
N PRO A 60 -3.53 25.96 20.29
CA PRO A 60 -2.30 26.07 21.06
C PRO A 60 -1.47 24.78 21.07
N CYS A 61 -2.10 23.61 20.93
CA CYS A 61 -1.40 22.33 20.87
C CYS A 61 -0.74 22.13 19.51
N THR A 62 -1.48 22.37 18.42
CA THR A 62 -0.93 22.31 17.06
C THR A 62 0.25 23.28 16.87
N CYS A 63 0.19 24.49 17.47
CA CYS A 63 1.28 25.46 17.40
C CYS A 63 2.37 25.28 18.48
N GLN A 64 2.33 24.20 19.27
CA GLN A 64 3.32 23.89 20.33
C GLN A 64 3.52 25.02 21.36
N VAL A 65 2.45 25.75 21.69
CA VAL A 65 2.50 26.90 22.62
C VAL A 65 2.18 26.50 24.06
N CYS A 66 1.83 25.23 24.30
CA CYS A 66 1.54 24.71 25.62
C CYS A 66 2.80 24.73 26.49
N SER A 67 2.84 25.57 27.52
CA SER A 67 3.85 25.43 28.57
C SER A 67 3.48 24.23 29.46
N PRO A 68 4.41 23.29 29.72
CA PRO A 68 4.18 22.26 30.72
C PRO A 68 3.96 22.91 32.10
N PRO A 69 3.15 22.30 32.98
CA PRO A 69 3.03 22.77 34.36
C PRO A 69 4.42 22.80 35.04
N PRO A 70 4.67 23.72 35.98
CA PRO A 70 5.98 23.88 36.60
C PRO A 70 6.41 22.58 37.29
N THR A 71 7.39 21.91 36.69
CA THR A 71 8.05 20.72 37.24
C THR A 71 8.78 21.09 38.52
N LEU A 72 8.40 20.48 39.63
CA LEU A 72 9.13 20.55 40.90
C LEU A 72 10.58 20.06 40.68
N ALA A 73 11.52 20.76 41.32
CA ALA A 73 12.95 20.71 41.04
C ALA A 73 13.59 19.30 41.05
N PRO A 74 14.67 19.06 40.27
CA PRO A 74 15.31 17.75 40.17
C PRO A 74 16.25 17.48 41.36
N SER A 75 16.08 16.33 42.03
CA SER A 75 17.13 15.76 42.89
C SER A 75 18.23 15.14 42.05
N THR A 76 19.45 15.60 42.27
CA THR A 76 20.67 15.16 41.60
C THR A 76 21.06 13.77 42.09
N THR A 77 21.07 12.78 41.22
CA THR A 77 21.85 11.56 41.42
C THR A 77 22.63 11.23 40.15
N THR A 78 23.94 11.38 40.27
CA THR A 78 24.95 11.04 39.28
C THR A 78 24.96 9.52 39.07
N SER A 79 24.67 9.06 37.86
CA SER A 79 24.98 7.68 37.46
C SER A 79 25.61 7.66 36.06
N THR A 80 26.79 7.09 36.05
CA THR A 80 27.75 6.99 34.95
C THR A 80 27.43 5.78 34.06
N MET A 81 27.55 5.99 32.75
CA MET A 81 27.64 5.04 31.61
C MET A 81 26.40 4.25 31.18
N LYS A 82 25.89 4.57 29.98
CA LYS A 82 25.98 3.72 28.76
C LYS A 82 25.49 4.53 27.54
N PRO A 83 26.15 4.49 26.37
CA PRO A 83 25.56 5.03 25.15
C PRO A 83 24.41 4.10 24.75
N THR A 84 23.19 4.50 25.05
CA THR A 84 21.99 3.86 24.51
C THR A 84 21.86 4.33 23.07
N THR A 85 22.52 3.62 22.16
CA THR A 85 22.20 3.65 20.74
C THR A 85 20.71 3.35 20.65
N LYS A 86 19.91 4.35 20.26
CA LYS A 86 18.53 4.16 19.83
C LYS A 86 18.48 2.90 18.95
N PRO A 87 17.53 1.96 19.12
CA PRO A 87 17.48 0.78 18.29
C PRO A 87 17.44 1.21 16.82
N LEU A 88 18.42 0.75 16.02
CA LEU A 88 18.52 1.04 14.57
C LEU A 88 17.21 0.71 13.80
N LEU A 89 16.32 -0.06 14.41
CA LEU A 89 14.99 -0.39 13.91
C LEU A 89 13.99 0.79 13.88
N GLU A 90 14.22 1.89 14.60
CA GLU A 90 13.34 3.07 14.53
C GLU A 90 13.56 3.92 13.27
N ARG A 91 14.68 3.72 12.54
CA ARG A 91 15.00 4.55 11.37
C ARG A 91 14.30 4.08 10.10
N TYR A 92 14.01 2.79 10.00
CA TYR A 92 13.36 2.20 8.83
C TYR A 92 11.91 1.89 9.15
N LYS A 93 11.01 2.62 8.50
CA LYS A 93 9.57 2.40 8.63
C LYS A 93 9.14 1.07 8.02
N CYS A 94 10.01 0.37 7.29
CA CYS A 94 9.64 -0.73 6.41
C CYS A 94 10.40 -2.02 6.68
N ARG A 95 9.70 -3.15 6.49
CA ARG A 95 10.33 -4.47 6.49
C ARG A 95 11.20 -4.66 5.25
N PRO A 96 12.25 -5.48 5.33
CA PRO A 96 12.97 -5.96 4.16
C PRO A 96 11.99 -6.60 3.16
N VAL A 97 12.21 -6.33 1.88
CA VAL A 97 11.37 -6.76 0.75
C VAL A 97 12.26 -7.14 -0.44
N ASN A 98 11.84 -8.12 -1.23
CA ASN A 98 12.45 -8.46 -2.50
C ASN A 98 11.67 -7.74 -3.61
N ILE A 99 12.29 -6.76 -4.26
CA ILE A 99 11.64 -5.90 -5.26
C ILE A 99 12.18 -6.23 -6.64
N ILE A 100 11.30 -6.50 -7.61
CA ILE A 100 11.66 -6.46 -9.03
C ILE A 100 10.88 -5.34 -9.71
N PHE A 101 11.62 -4.44 -10.35
CA PHE A 101 11.07 -3.49 -11.31
C PHE A 101 10.98 -4.14 -12.68
N VAL A 102 9.81 -4.13 -13.29
CA VAL A 102 9.55 -4.64 -14.64
C VAL A 102 9.32 -3.43 -15.53
N LEU A 103 10.37 -3.04 -16.25
CA LEU A 103 10.46 -1.77 -16.96
C LEU A 103 10.21 -1.96 -18.45
N ASP A 104 9.19 -1.29 -18.97
CA ASP A 104 8.93 -1.20 -20.40
C ASP A 104 10.06 -0.43 -21.08
N ASN A 105 10.73 -1.11 -22.00
CA ASN A 105 11.80 -0.62 -22.84
C ASN A 105 11.43 -0.78 -24.33
N SER A 106 10.12 -0.79 -24.64
CA SER A 106 9.59 -0.88 -25.99
C SER A 106 9.79 0.41 -26.79
N GLU A 107 9.60 0.31 -28.10
CA GLU A 107 9.69 1.43 -29.05
C GLU A 107 8.67 2.54 -28.83
N SER A 108 7.71 2.37 -27.92
CA SER A 108 6.64 3.33 -27.66
C SER A 108 6.95 4.30 -26.51
N ILE A 109 8.06 4.07 -25.80
CA ILE A 109 8.55 4.85 -24.66
C ILE A 109 9.46 5.99 -25.13
N ASP A 110 9.19 7.21 -24.66
CA ASP A 110 10.08 8.37 -24.86
C ASP A 110 11.45 8.11 -24.19
N ASP A 111 12.51 8.10 -24.99
CA ASP A 111 13.87 7.74 -24.57
C ASP A 111 14.54 8.81 -23.70
N ALA A 112 14.37 10.08 -24.07
CA ALA A 112 14.87 11.23 -23.32
C ALA A 112 14.24 11.27 -21.93
N PHE A 113 12.96 10.95 -21.87
CA PHE A 113 12.23 10.81 -20.63
C PHE A 113 12.73 9.64 -19.78
N PHE A 114 12.79 8.44 -20.37
CA PHE A 114 13.13 7.22 -19.65
C PHE A 114 14.53 7.33 -19.03
N ASN A 115 15.52 7.73 -19.82
CA ASN A 115 16.90 7.89 -19.37
C ASN A 115 17.08 8.97 -18.30
N LYS A 116 16.17 9.96 -18.23
CA LYS A 116 16.26 11.05 -17.26
C LYS A 116 15.67 10.70 -15.90
N HIS A 117 14.63 9.86 -15.85
CA HIS A 117 13.79 9.72 -14.66
C HIS A 117 13.76 8.32 -14.06
N ILE A 118 14.04 7.27 -14.85
CA ILE A 118 13.83 5.90 -14.37
C ILE A 118 14.83 5.50 -13.29
N ASP A 119 16.08 5.96 -13.40
CA ASP A 119 17.12 5.70 -12.40
C ASP A 119 16.75 6.36 -11.07
N ASP A 120 16.34 7.63 -11.08
CA ASP A 120 15.91 8.35 -9.88
C ASP A 120 14.72 7.66 -9.22
N PHE A 121 13.72 7.26 -10.01
CA PHE A 121 12.56 6.52 -9.51
C PHE A 121 12.93 5.22 -8.80
N VAL A 122 13.76 4.39 -9.44
CA VAL A 122 14.19 3.11 -8.87
C VAL A 122 15.01 3.33 -7.60
N ASN A 123 15.90 4.32 -7.59
CA ASN A 123 16.70 4.68 -6.42
C ASN A 123 15.83 5.20 -5.27
N ASP A 124 14.85 6.05 -5.56
CA ASP A 124 13.93 6.62 -4.57
C ASP A 124 13.10 5.53 -3.90
N VAL A 125 12.50 4.64 -4.69
CA VAL A 125 11.71 3.52 -4.15
C VAL A 125 12.59 2.55 -3.36
N ALA A 126 13.76 2.17 -3.89
CA ALA A 126 14.69 1.32 -3.17
C ALA A 126 15.24 1.99 -1.89
N GLY A 127 15.36 3.32 -1.88
CA GLY A 127 15.87 4.15 -0.79
C GLY A 127 15.02 4.09 0.48
N VAL A 128 13.73 3.76 0.33
CA VAL A 128 12.77 3.65 1.44
C VAL A 128 13.01 2.41 2.30
N TYR A 129 13.63 1.37 1.74
CA TYR A 129 13.79 0.07 2.41
C TYR A 129 15.21 -0.17 2.92
N PRO A 130 15.37 -0.89 4.03
CA PRO A 130 16.69 -1.18 4.57
C PRO A 130 17.47 -2.15 3.67
N MET A 131 18.66 -1.73 3.22
CA MET A 131 19.60 -2.56 2.46
C MET A 131 20.63 -3.24 3.37
N LYS A 132 21.49 -4.08 2.76
CA LYS A 132 22.50 -4.85 3.50
C LYS A 132 23.39 -3.92 4.33
N GLY A 133 23.53 -4.24 5.61
CA GLY A 133 24.34 -3.48 6.57
C GLY A 133 23.63 -2.31 7.24
N GLU A 134 22.43 -1.94 6.79
CA GLU A 134 21.64 -0.85 7.42
C GLU A 134 20.83 -1.34 8.63
N VAL A 135 20.45 -2.61 8.63
CA VAL A 135 19.74 -3.30 9.73
C VAL A 135 20.39 -4.64 10.04
N ARG A 136 20.14 -5.16 11.25
CA ARG A 136 20.55 -6.51 11.63
C ARG A 136 19.47 -7.50 11.20
N GLY A 137 19.82 -8.46 10.34
CA GLY A 137 18.89 -9.48 9.83
C GLY A 137 18.72 -9.42 8.31
N PRO A 138 17.58 -9.86 7.78
CA PRO A 138 17.29 -9.79 6.35
C PRO A 138 17.38 -8.36 5.82
N SER A 139 17.76 -8.22 4.55
CA SER A 139 17.87 -6.93 3.86
C SER A 139 17.09 -6.95 2.54
N THR A 140 16.67 -5.78 2.08
CA THR A 140 16.02 -5.63 0.79
C THR A 140 16.95 -6.01 -0.35
N ARG A 141 16.42 -6.78 -1.30
CA ARG A 141 17.04 -7.10 -2.59
C ARG A 141 16.27 -6.36 -3.67
N VAL A 142 16.99 -5.82 -4.64
CA VAL A 142 16.38 -5.11 -5.77
C VAL A 142 16.92 -5.69 -7.07
N GLY A 143 16.00 -6.08 -7.94
CA GLY A 143 16.25 -6.54 -9.29
C GLY A 143 15.50 -5.70 -10.32
N ILE A 144 15.96 -5.76 -11.56
CA ILE A 144 15.37 -5.03 -12.68
C ILE A 144 15.29 -5.97 -13.88
N VAL A 145 14.09 -6.06 -14.43
CA VAL A 145 13.79 -6.70 -15.70
C VAL A 145 13.41 -5.59 -16.67
N GLN A 146 14.09 -5.51 -17.81
CA GLN A 146 13.65 -4.66 -18.92
C GLN A 146 12.98 -5.53 -19.99
N PHE A 147 11.88 -5.07 -20.55
CA PHE A 147 11.14 -5.81 -21.57
C PHE A 147 10.75 -4.97 -22.79
N GLY A 148 10.60 -5.66 -23.91
CA GLY A 148 10.03 -5.23 -25.17
C GLY A 148 9.63 -6.49 -25.91
N SER A 149 10.23 -6.75 -27.07
CA SER A 149 10.04 -8.00 -27.82
C SER A 149 10.75 -9.19 -27.17
N SER A 150 11.71 -8.91 -26.29
CA SER A 150 12.35 -9.85 -25.38
C SER A 150 12.27 -9.29 -23.95
N ALA A 151 12.55 -10.09 -22.92
CA ALA A 151 12.73 -9.56 -21.57
C ALA A 151 13.98 -10.15 -20.94
N ASN A 152 14.77 -9.29 -20.30
CA ASN A 152 16.05 -9.66 -19.72
C ASN A 152 16.20 -9.08 -18.32
N VAL A 153 16.81 -9.85 -17.42
CA VAL A 153 17.27 -9.36 -16.12
C VAL A 153 18.49 -8.49 -16.37
N THR A 154 18.34 -7.17 -16.29
CA THR A 154 19.44 -6.21 -16.49
C THR A 154 20.11 -5.84 -15.18
N TYR A 155 19.44 -6.08 -14.06
CA TYR A 155 20.01 -5.97 -12.73
C TYR A 155 19.54 -7.14 -11.86
N PRO A 156 20.42 -8.08 -11.49
CA PRO A 156 19.99 -9.30 -10.80
C PRO A 156 19.55 -9.03 -9.37
N LEU A 157 18.61 -9.84 -8.88
CA LEU A 157 18.01 -9.72 -7.55
C LEU A 157 18.93 -10.35 -6.48
N ILE A 158 19.98 -9.63 -6.12
CA ILE A 158 20.95 -10.05 -5.09
C ILE A 158 21.06 -9.01 -3.97
N GLU A 159 21.54 -9.46 -2.81
CA GLU A 159 21.82 -8.58 -1.67
C GLU A 159 22.97 -7.64 -1.96
N ARG A 160 22.75 -6.34 -1.70
CA ARG A 160 23.74 -5.29 -1.89
C ARG A 160 23.61 -4.25 -0.78
N THR A 161 24.72 -3.58 -0.50
CA THR A 161 24.71 -2.35 0.29
C THR A 161 24.15 -1.19 -0.54
N ARG A 162 23.78 -0.09 0.13
CA ARG A 162 23.30 1.13 -0.55
C ARG A 162 24.28 1.65 -1.59
N ASN A 163 25.56 1.67 -1.25
CA ASN A 163 26.62 2.22 -2.11
C ASN A 163 26.90 1.33 -3.32
N GLU A 164 26.60 0.03 -3.23
CA GLU A 164 26.71 -0.91 -4.35
C GLU A 164 25.48 -0.88 -5.26
N PHE A 165 24.35 -0.32 -4.78
CA PHE A 165 23.14 -0.20 -5.57
C PHE A 165 23.27 0.93 -6.58
N ASN A 166 23.58 0.58 -7.83
CA ASN A 166 23.75 1.53 -8.92
C ASN A 166 23.29 0.89 -10.24
N PRO A 167 21.98 0.87 -10.51
CA PRO A 167 21.43 0.07 -11.60
C PRO A 167 21.77 0.58 -13.01
N ARG A 168 22.08 1.87 -13.19
CA ARG A 168 22.45 2.50 -14.48
C ARG A 168 21.55 2.05 -15.62
N ILE A 169 20.26 2.31 -15.49
CA ILE A 169 19.24 1.80 -16.39
C ILE A 169 19.29 2.59 -17.71
N THR A 170 19.49 1.90 -18.82
CA THR A 170 19.54 2.52 -20.15
C THR A 170 18.33 2.12 -20.98
N TYR A 171 17.73 3.08 -21.67
CA TYR A 171 16.78 2.80 -22.76
C TYR A 171 17.53 2.20 -23.96
N SER A 172 16.96 1.16 -24.58
CA SER A 172 17.61 0.46 -25.69
C SER A 172 16.68 0.08 -26.84
N ASN A 173 15.43 0.57 -26.85
CA ASN A 173 14.38 0.22 -27.81
C ASN A 173 14.36 -1.29 -28.16
N GLN A 174 13.67 -2.06 -27.34
CA GLN A 174 13.55 -3.51 -27.50
C GLN A 174 12.38 -3.92 -28.43
N GLY A 175 11.88 -3.03 -29.28
CA GLY A 175 10.81 -3.31 -30.24
C GLY A 175 9.42 -3.30 -29.62
N SER A 176 8.54 -4.20 -30.08
CA SER A 176 7.13 -4.28 -29.64
C SER A 176 7.00 -4.59 -28.15
N LYS A 177 5.95 -4.08 -27.51
CA LYS A 177 5.66 -4.31 -26.09
C LYS A 177 5.18 -5.74 -25.82
N ASN A 178 5.76 -6.42 -24.83
CA ASN A 178 5.30 -7.73 -24.34
C ASN A 178 5.34 -7.80 -22.80
N ILE A 179 4.28 -7.30 -22.16
CA ILE A 179 4.18 -7.25 -20.69
C ILE A 179 4.24 -8.65 -20.09
N THR A 180 3.60 -9.64 -20.72
CA THR A 180 3.62 -11.05 -20.30
C THR A 180 5.05 -11.53 -20.10
N LEU A 181 5.93 -11.29 -21.07
CA LEU A 181 7.32 -11.74 -21.01
C LEU A 181 8.09 -11.04 -19.89
N GLY A 182 7.88 -9.73 -19.69
CA GLY A 182 8.49 -8.99 -18.58
C GLY A 182 8.09 -9.54 -17.21
N LEU A 183 6.80 -9.82 -17.00
CA LEU A 183 6.29 -10.36 -15.74
C LEU A 183 6.76 -11.81 -15.49
N GLU A 184 6.77 -12.66 -16.51
CA GLU A 184 7.29 -14.03 -16.37
C GLU A 184 8.79 -14.05 -16.03
N THR A 185 9.60 -13.21 -16.67
CA THR A 185 11.03 -13.11 -16.36
C THR A 185 11.25 -12.65 -14.91
N ALA A 186 10.41 -11.75 -14.38
CA ALA A 186 10.48 -11.38 -12.97
C ALA A 186 10.15 -12.55 -12.03
N LEU A 187 9.13 -13.35 -12.35
CA LEU A 187 8.80 -14.54 -11.57
C LEU A 187 9.93 -15.58 -11.59
N VAL A 188 10.52 -15.82 -12.75
CA VAL A 188 11.68 -16.71 -12.89
C VAL A 188 12.87 -16.21 -12.07
N GLU A 189 13.13 -14.91 -12.03
CA GLU A 189 14.20 -14.35 -11.21
C GLU A 189 13.95 -14.56 -9.71
N PHE A 190 12.74 -14.32 -9.19
CA PHE A 190 12.44 -14.64 -7.78
C PHE A 190 12.66 -16.13 -7.48
N GLN A 191 12.13 -17.01 -8.33
CA GLN A 191 12.25 -18.46 -8.16
C GLN A 191 13.71 -18.93 -8.24
N GLY A 192 14.50 -18.35 -9.15
CA GLY A 192 15.93 -18.64 -9.31
C GLY A 192 16.76 -18.26 -8.09
N GLN A 193 16.32 -17.25 -7.32
CA GLN A 193 16.93 -16.87 -6.05
C GLN A 193 16.40 -17.67 -4.84
N GLY A 194 15.52 -18.66 -5.07
CA GLY A 194 14.87 -19.43 -4.02
C GLY A 194 13.90 -18.62 -3.16
N ILE A 195 13.47 -17.44 -3.63
CA ILE A 195 12.57 -16.55 -2.89
C ILE A 195 11.16 -17.09 -3.02
N GLY A 196 10.61 -17.62 -1.93
CA GLY A 196 9.28 -18.24 -1.92
C GLY A 196 8.12 -17.24 -1.79
N ARG A 197 6.89 -17.74 -1.88
CA ARG A 197 5.64 -16.95 -1.75
C ARG A 197 5.43 -16.36 -0.35
N ASP A 198 6.05 -16.95 0.66
CA ASP A 198 5.93 -16.51 2.06
C ASP A 198 6.87 -15.33 2.39
N GLU A 199 7.73 -14.94 1.45
CA GLU A 199 8.58 -13.76 1.59
C GLU A 199 7.86 -12.49 1.17
N ASN A 200 8.33 -11.33 1.66
CA ASN A 200 7.84 -10.04 1.20
C ASN A 200 8.32 -9.80 -0.22
N VAL A 201 7.46 -10.06 -1.21
CA VAL A 201 7.77 -9.92 -2.63
C VAL A 201 6.97 -8.76 -3.22
N MET A 202 7.66 -7.87 -3.94
CA MET A 202 7.09 -6.73 -4.61
C MET A 202 7.44 -6.74 -6.09
N VAL A 203 6.43 -6.59 -6.94
CA VAL A 203 6.59 -6.35 -8.37
C VAL A 203 6.07 -4.95 -8.70
N VAL A 204 6.91 -4.15 -9.37
CA VAL A 204 6.55 -2.81 -9.85
C VAL A 204 6.64 -2.81 -11.37
N LEU A 205 5.49 -2.87 -12.04
CA LEU A 205 5.40 -2.74 -13.49
C LEU A 205 5.42 -1.26 -13.88
N VAL A 206 6.37 -0.86 -14.71
CA VAL A 206 6.45 0.48 -15.29
C VAL A 206 6.23 0.35 -16.79
N THR A 207 5.16 0.96 -17.30
CA THR A 207 4.78 0.86 -18.72
C THR A 207 4.08 2.14 -19.17
N ASN A 208 4.19 2.48 -20.45
CA ASN A 208 3.24 3.42 -21.04
C ASN A 208 1.95 2.70 -21.44
N VAL A 209 1.06 3.40 -22.15
CA VAL A 209 -0.16 2.97 -22.84
C VAL A 209 -0.45 1.47 -22.79
N ILE A 210 -1.37 1.06 -21.93
CA ILE A 210 -1.91 -0.30 -21.91
C ILE A 210 -3.18 -0.32 -22.76
N THR A 211 -3.28 -1.26 -23.69
CA THR A 211 -4.48 -1.50 -24.50
C THR A 211 -5.34 -2.62 -23.89
N THR A 212 -6.61 -2.73 -24.32
CA THR A 212 -7.46 -3.87 -23.95
C THR A 212 -6.88 -5.20 -24.43
N LEU A 213 -6.16 -5.21 -25.56
CA LEU A 213 -5.49 -6.42 -26.05
C LEU A 213 -4.35 -6.83 -25.11
N ASP A 214 -3.56 -5.88 -24.61
CA ASP A 214 -2.49 -6.15 -23.65
C ASP A 214 -3.06 -6.78 -22.37
N ILE A 215 -4.19 -6.27 -21.87
CA ILE A 215 -4.87 -6.83 -20.69
C ILE A 215 -5.27 -8.29 -20.92
N GLN A 216 -5.89 -8.58 -22.07
CA GLN A 216 -6.32 -9.93 -22.41
C GLN A 216 -5.12 -10.89 -22.49
N GLN A 217 -4.06 -10.48 -23.19
CA GLN A 217 -2.87 -11.29 -23.41
C GLN A 217 -2.03 -11.49 -22.14
N THR A 218 -2.06 -10.52 -21.22
CA THR A 218 -1.23 -10.53 -19.99
C THR A 218 -1.96 -11.13 -18.79
N SER A 219 -3.28 -11.35 -18.88
CA SER A 219 -4.13 -11.84 -17.78
C SER A 219 -3.53 -13.03 -17.01
N GLY A 220 -3.00 -14.04 -17.72
CA GLY A 220 -2.38 -15.21 -17.10
C GLY A 220 -1.11 -14.89 -16.30
N ALA A 221 -0.24 -14.01 -16.81
CA ALA A 221 0.98 -13.60 -16.10
C ALA A 221 0.65 -12.71 -14.89
N VAL A 222 -0.30 -11.79 -15.05
CA VAL A 222 -0.81 -10.96 -13.95
C VAL A 222 -1.37 -11.82 -12.82
N SER A 223 -2.18 -12.84 -13.13
CA SER A 223 -2.71 -13.76 -12.12
C SER A 223 -1.59 -14.45 -11.35
N ARG A 224 -0.55 -14.94 -12.05
CA ARG A 224 0.62 -15.57 -11.39
C ARG A 224 1.39 -14.58 -10.53
N VAL A 225 1.62 -13.36 -11.00
CA VAL A 225 2.29 -12.32 -10.20
C VAL A 225 1.49 -11.97 -8.96
N ARG A 226 0.17 -11.81 -9.06
CA ARG A 226 -0.68 -11.53 -7.90
C ARG A 226 -0.72 -12.69 -6.89
N GLU A 227 -0.61 -13.92 -7.35
CA GLU A 227 -0.54 -15.10 -6.48
C GLU A 227 0.84 -15.24 -5.82
N TYR A 228 1.90 -14.83 -6.51
CA TYR A 228 3.27 -14.99 -6.04
C TYR A 228 3.76 -13.83 -5.16
N SER A 229 3.32 -12.60 -5.47
CA SER A 229 3.80 -11.39 -4.83
C SER A 229 2.88 -10.94 -3.70
N SER A 230 3.47 -10.39 -2.63
CA SER A 230 2.72 -9.69 -1.58
C SER A 230 2.17 -8.37 -2.09
N PHE A 231 2.80 -7.79 -3.12
CA PHE A 231 2.44 -6.51 -3.69
C PHE A 231 2.73 -6.45 -5.19
N PHE A 232 1.72 -6.06 -5.96
CA PHE A 232 1.84 -5.78 -7.39
C PHE A 232 1.33 -4.37 -7.69
N ALA A 233 2.24 -3.49 -8.08
CA ALA A 233 1.92 -2.13 -8.48
C ALA A 233 2.18 -1.90 -9.96
N GLY A 234 1.40 -0.99 -10.52
CA GLY A 234 1.55 -0.51 -11.88
C GLY A 234 1.79 0.99 -11.89
N VAL A 235 2.72 1.39 -12.75
CA VAL A 235 3.17 2.76 -12.92
C VAL A 235 3.01 3.11 -14.39
N GLY A 236 2.17 4.10 -14.66
CA GLY A 236 2.00 4.68 -15.98
C GLY A 236 3.08 5.72 -16.27
N ILE A 237 3.80 5.55 -17.37
CA ILE A 237 4.69 6.58 -17.93
C ILE A 237 4.18 7.08 -19.27
N ASN A 238 4.68 8.23 -19.72
CA ASN A 238 4.26 8.80 -20.99
C ASN A 238 4.90 8.05 -22.16
N GLY A 239 4.10 7.83 -23.21
CA GLY A 239 4.60 7.42 -24.51
C GLY A 239 5.02 8.63 -25.35
N PHE A 240 5.65 8.37 -26.50
CA PHE A 240 6.12 9.40 -27.45
C PHE A 240 5.08 10.47 -27.82
N ASN A 241 3.77 10.18 -27.71
CA ASN A 241 2.70 11.08 -28.14
C ASN A 241 2.12 11.98 -27.04
N GLY A 242 2.60 11.90 -25.80
CA GLY A 242 2.30 12.85 -24.71
C GLY A 242 0.84 13.00 -24.24
N ASN A 243 -0.15 12.34 -24.87
CA ASN A 243 -1.58 12.63 -24.70
C ASN A 243 -2.42 11.45 -24.18
N GLU A 244 -1.82 10.38 -23.68
CA GLU A 244 -2.52 9.11 -23.44
C GLU A 244 -2.90 8.85 -21.97
N ILE A 245 -2.94 9.91 -21.16
CA ILE A 245 -2.94 9.80 -19.69
C ILE A 245 -4.24 9.21 -19.11
N SER A 246 -5.41 9.62 -19.60
CA SER A 246 -6.68 9.24 -18.98
C SER A 246 -7.16 7.84 -19.37
N SER A 247 -6.96 7.42 -20.62
CA SER A 247 -7.27 6.06 -21.08
C SER A 247 -6.31 5.03 -20.48
N ASN A 248 -5.04 5.41 -20.29
CA ASN A 248 -4.04 4.51 -19.72
C ASN A 248 -4.32 4.18 -18.24
N LEU A 249 -4.86 5.12 -17.45
CA LEU A 249 -5.20 4.85 -16.05
C LEU A 249 -6.23 3.72 -15.90
N THR A 250 -7.32 3.76 -16.67
CA THR A 250 -8.36 2.73 -16.56
C THR A 250 -7.80 1.34 -16.87
N ASN A 251 -7.01 1.24 -17.95
CA ASN A 251 -6.41 -0.02 -18.37
C ASN A 251 -5.31 -0.49 -17.40
N LEU A 252 -4.55 0.43 -16.81
CA LEU A 252 -3.60 0.12 -15.74
C LEU A 252 -4.31 -0.38 -14.49
N ILE A 253 -5.42 0.25 -14.08
CA ILE A 253 -6.23 -0.21 -12.94
C ILE A 253 -6.77 -1.61 -13.21
N GLU A 254 -7.27 -1.88 -14.41
CA GLU A 254 -7.78 -3.19 -14.80
C GLU A 254 -6.67 -4.25 -14.77
N LEU A 255 -5.51 -3.93 -15.36
CA LEU A 255 -4.34 -4.81 -15.38
C LEU A 255 -3.79 -5.09 -13.97
N ILE A 256 -3.74 -4.08 -13.09
CA ILE A 256 -3.25 -4.25 -11.71
C ILE A 256 -4.31 -4.83 -10.79
N GLY A 257 -5.59 -4.61 -11.09
CA GLY A 257 -6.73 -5.09 -10.31
C GLY A 257 -6.93 -4.36 -8.99
N ASN A 258 -6.13 -3.31 -8.74
CA ASN A 258 -6.21 -2.49 -7.55
C ASN A 258 -5.90 -1.03 -7.89
N LYS A 259 -6.92 -0.17 -7.82
CA LYS A 259 -6.81 1.26 -8.10
C LYS A 259 -5.82 1.99 -7.20
N ALA A 260 -5.64 1.55 -5.95
CA ALA A 260 -4.68 2.17 -5.03
C ALA A 260 -3.23 1.86 -5.39
N LEU A 261 -3.00 0.84 -6.23
CA LEU A 261 -1.67 0.39 -6.67
C LEU A 261 -1.39 0.69 -8.14
N ALA A 262 -2.32 1.38 -8.80
CA ALA A 262 -2.16 1.88 -10.16
C ALA A 262 -1.88 3.38 -10.08
N PHE A 263 -0.66 3.77 -10.39
CA PHE A 263 -0.17 5.14 -10.34
C PHE A 263 -0.18 5.71 -11.76
N PRO A 264 -1.23 6.45 -12.17
CA PRO A 264 -1.22 7.12 -13.45
C PRO A 264 -0.18 8.22 -13.44
N ASP A 265 0.56 8.31 -14.53
CA ASP A 265 1.26 9.52 -14.95
C ASP A 265 2.11 10.15 -13.85
N ILE A 266 3.30 9.59 -13.69
CA ILE A 266 4.24 10.19 -12.74
C ILE A 266 4.79 11.52 -13.28
N TRP A 267 4.79 11.74 -14.59
CA TRP A 267 5.59 12.81 -15.18
C TRP A 267 5.04 13.25 -16.54
N SER A 268 3.86 13.89 -16.57
CA SER A 268 3.35 14.57 -17.76
C SER A 268 4.28 15.70 -18.18
N ALA A 269 4.56 15.75 -19.48
CA ALA A 269 5.37 16.79 -20.13
C ALA A 269 4.72 18.17 -19.91
N GLY A 270 5.04 18.82 -18.79
CA GLY A 270 4.45 20.10 -18.39
C GLY A 270 4.43 20.33 -16.87
N SER A 271 4.36 19.25 -16.08
CA SER A 271 4.41 19.29 -14.61
C SER A 271 5.76 18.76 -14.12
N TYR A 272 6.84 19.39 -14.56
CA TYR A 272 8.24 19.05 -14.24
C TYR A 272 8.67 19.25 -12.77
N GLY A 273 7.73 19.43 -11.84
CA GLY A 273 8.01 19.80 -10.45
C GLY A 273 7.94 18.67 -9.44
N ASP A 274 7.01 17.73 -9.61
CA ASP A 274 6.68 16.77 -8.55
C ASP A 274 6.68 15.37 -9.16
N GLY A 275 7.85 14.72 -9.20
CA GLY A 275 7.87 13.26 -9.42
C GLY A 275 6.99 12.54 -8.40
N ILE A 276 6.72 11.23 -8.57
CA ILE A 276 6.05 10.45 -7.52
C ILE A 276 6.75 10.83 -6.23
N PRO A 277 6.08 11.47 -5.26
CA PRO A 277 6.70 11.60 -3.98
C PRO A 277 6.89 10.15 -3.54
N PRO A 278 8.13 9.70 -3.23
CA PRO A 278 8.42 8.33 -2.85
C PRO A 278 7.42 7.81 -1.81
N LYS A 279 6.90 8.74 -1.00
CA LYS A 279 5.71 8.66 -0.13
C LYS A 279 4.54 7.82 -0.63
N SER A 280 4.18 7.81 -1.90
CA SER A 280 3.05 7.01 -2.41
C SER A 280 3.34 5.51 -2.36
N LEU A 281 4.62 5.13 -2.56
CA LEU A 281 5.12 3.77 -2.42
C LEU A 281 5.65 3.50 -1.00
N GLU A 282 6.02 4.52 -0.21
CA GLU A 282 6.34 4.38 1.22
C GLU A 282 5.18 3.83 2.05
N ILE A 283 3.94 3.85 1.57
CA ILE A 283 2.79 3.34 2.34
C ILE A 283 2.81 1.80 2.41
N TYR A 284 3.52 1.11 1.51
CA TYR A 284 3.39 -0.35 1.36
C TYR A 284 4.71 -1.05 0.98
N PRO A 285 5.16 -2.10 1.70
CA PRO A 285 4.66 -2.72 2.94
C PRO A 285 5.33 -2.15 4.20
N CYS A 286 5.49 -0.82 4.27
CA CYS A 286 6.24 -0.23 5.36
C CYS A 286 5.54 -0.41 6.71
N LYS A 287 4.27 -0.02 6.78
CA LYS A 287 3.45 -0.44 7.90
C LYS A 287 3.11 -1.91 7.70
N ALA A 288 3.49 -2.74 8.66
CA ALA A 288 2.78 -3.99 8.88
C ALA A 288 1.29 -3.65 8.87
N SER A 289 0.56 -4.11 7.86
CA SER A 289 -0.89 -4.06 7.86
C SER A 289 -1.36 -4.99 8.97
N LEU A 290 -1.26 -4.53 10.21
CA LEU A 290 -1.95 -5.15 11.33
C LEU A 290 -3.42 -5.07 10.94
N CYS A 291 -4.00 -6.21 10.55
CA CYS A 291 -5.43 -6.29 10.39
C CYS A 291 -6.01 -6.09 11.80
N LYS A 292 -6.39 -4.85 12.10
CA LYS A 292 -7.05 -4.50 13.37
C LYS A 292 -8.56 -4.66 13.29
N GLY A 293 -9.08 -4.84 12.08
CA GLY A 293 -10.51 -4.77 11.81
C GLY A 293 -10.89 -5.43 10.50
N VAL A 294 -11.92 -6.27 10.54
CA VAL A 294 -12.61 -6.83 9.37
C VAL A 294 -14.04 -6.29 9.36
N ILE A 295 -14.42 -5.65 8.25
CA ILE A 295 -15.79 -5.15 8.08
C ILE A 295 -16.44 -5.98 6.97
N PHE A 296 -17.50 -6.70 7.32
CA PHE A 296 -18.35 -7.40 6.37
C PHE A 296 -19.43 -6.45 5.87
N ILE A 297 -19.60 -6.34 4.56
CA ILE A 297 -20.64 -5.49 3.98
C ILE A 297 -21.62 -6.37 3.23
N GLY A 298 -22.91 -6.29 3.57
CA GLY A 298 -23.95 -7.13 3.00
C GLY A 298 -25.22 -6.35 2.64
N GLU A 299 -25.86 -6.73 1.55
CA GLU A 299 -27.19 -6.24 1.20
C GLU A 299 -28.27 -7.07 1.92
N MET A 300 -29.23 -6.40 2.56
CA MET A 300 -30.37 -7.07 3.22
C MET A 300 -31.72 -6.50 2.78
N THR A 301 -31.79 -5.95 1.56
CA THR A 301 -33.04 -5.48 0.97
C THR A 301 -34.10 -6.60 0.94
N GLU A 302 -35.38 -6.22 0.86
CA GLU A 302 -36.48 -7.19 0.70
C GLU A 302 -36.39 -7.97 -0.62
N ILE A 303 -35.65 -7.45 -1.60
CA ILE A 303 -35.38 -8.10 -2.88
C ILE A 303 -34.56 -9.39 -2.69
N ILE A 304 -33.72 -9.44 -1.65
CA ILE A 304 -32.96 -10.63 -1.30
C ILE A 304 -33.83 -11.55 -0.44
N GLY A 305 -34.21 -12.70 -1.00
CA GLY A 305 -34.99 -13.70 -0.27
C GLY A 305 -34.28 -14.22 0.98
N GLN A 306 -35.06 -14.58 2.01
CA GLN A 306 -34.58 -14.97 3.34
C GLN A 306 -33.45 -16.00 3.32
N TYR A 307 -33.57 -17.04 2.50
CA TYR A 307 -32.54 -18.08 2.35
C TYR A 307 -31.14 -17.52 1.97
N ARG A 308 -31.09 -16.48 1.13
CA ARG A 308 -29.82 -15.86 0.72
C ARG A 308 -29.23 -15.00 1.84
N LYS A 309 -30.09 -14.35 2.65
CA LYS A 309 -29.67 -13.60 3.84
C LYS A 309 -29.01 -14.54 4.86
N GLU A 310 -29.64 -15.68 5.12
CA GLU A 310 -29.10 -16.73 5.99
C GLU A 310 -27.75 -17.27 5.48
N ILE A 311 -27.61 -17.54 4.17
CA ILE A 311 -26.33 -17.95 3.59
C ILE A 311 -25.24 -16.91 3.82
N PHE A 312 -25.54 -15.63 3.59
CA PHE A 312 -24.58 -14.54 3.78
C PHE A 312 -24.14 -14.43 5.25
N LEU A 313 -25.09 -14.45 6.19
CA LEU A 313 -24.80 -14.34 7.63
C LEU A 313 -24.00 -15.56 8.13
N ASN A 314 -24.38 -16.77 7.73
CA ASN A 314 -23.67 -17.98 8.08
C ASN A 314 -22.24 -18.02 7.48
N SER A 315 -22.08 -17.58 6.24
CA SER A 315 -20.75 -17.49 5.60
C SER A 315 -19.88 -16.45 6.31
N THR A 316 -20.46 -15.30 6.68
CA THR A 316 -19.79 -14.24 7.43
C THR A 316 -19.30 -14.76 8.78
N LYS A 317 -20.14 -15.51 9.50
CA LYS A 317 -19.80 -16.17 10.77
C LYS A 317 -18.65 -17.16 10.62
N GLN A 318 -18.67 -18.00 9.58
CA GLN A 318 -17.60 -18.96 9.31
C GLN A 318 -16.27 -18.28 8.97
N ILE A 319 -16.29 -17.23 8.13
CA ILE A 319 -15.09 -16.47 7.78
C ILE A 319 -14.51 -15.76 9.01
N ALA A 320 -15.36 -15.11 9.82
CA ALA A 320 -14.92 -14.44 11.04
C ALA A 320 -14.29 -15.42 12.03
N ALA A 321 -14.91 -16.59 12.25
CA ALA A 321 -14.36 -17.64 13.11
C ALA A 321 -13.01 -18.17 12.60
N TYR A 322 -12.87 -18.34 11.27
CA TYR A 322 -11.60 -18.75 10.67
C TYR A 322 -10.50 -17.71 10.90
N LEU A 323 -10.80 -16.42 10.70
CA LEU A 323 -9.84 -15.34 10.88
C LEU A 323 -9.45 -15.13 12.35
N ASP A 324 -10.40 -15.30 13.27
CA ASP A 324 -10.15 -15.24 14.72
C ASP A 324 -9.28 -16.40 15.22
N ALA A 325 -9.50 -17.61 14.70
CA ALA A 325 -8.71 -18.80 15.02
C ALA A 325 -7.34 -18.82 14.35
N ASN A 326 -7.17 -18.10 13.23
CA ASN A 326 -5.94 -18.01 12.47
C ASN A 326 -5.54 -16.53 12.29
N PRO A 327 -5.34 -15.79 13.40
CA PRO A 327 -4.91 -14.42 13.29
C PRO A 327 -3.53 -14.48 12.62
N GLY A 328 -3.38 -13.79 11.49
CA GLY A 328 -2.15 -13.83 10.71
C GLY A 328 -0.93 -13.50 11.59
N PRO A 329 0.30 -13.69 11.11
CA PRO A 329 1.54 -13.64 11.90
C PRO A 329 1.80 -12.31 12.64
N LEU A 330 0.93 -11.32 12.48
CA LEU A 330 1.06 -9.97 13.00
C LEU A 330 -0.10 -9.53 13.91
N SER A 331 -1.21 -10.26 13.98
CA SER A 331 -2.30 -9.96 14.92
C SER A 331 -2.26 -10.96 16.08
N THR A 332 -2.34 -10.48 17.32
CA THR A 332 -2.80 -11.34 18.41
C THR A 332 -4.32 -11.53 18.24
N PRO A 333 -4.89 -12.70 18.61
CA PRO A 333 -6.34 -12.92 18.54
C PRO A 333 -7.15 -11.79 19.20
N GLU A 334 -6.60 -11.19 20.26
CA GLU A 334 -7.22 -10.09 21.02
C GLU A 334 -7.27 -8.74 20.28
N GLU A 335 -6.56 -8.57 19.16
CA GLU A 335 -6.52 -7.30 18.40
C GLU A 335 -7.41 -7.28 17.15
N LEU A 336 -7.87 -8.44 16.67
CA LEU A 336 -8.68 -8.50 15.46
C LEU A 336 -10.15 -8.21 15.80
N GLN A 337 -10.63 -7.04 15.40
CA GLN A 337 -12.01 -6.65 15.61
C GLN A 337 -12.87 -6.91 14.38
N PHE A 338 -14.16 -7.12 14.57
CA PHE A 338 -15.11 -7.41 13.50
C PHE A 338 -16.26 -6.41 13.53
N SER A 339 -16.81 -6.09 12.36
CA SER A 339 -18.05 -5.34 12.23
C SER A 339 -18.81 -5.82 11.01
N ILE A 340 -20.13 -5.64 11.02
CA ILE A 340 -20.98 -5.86 9.86
C ILE A 340 -21.71 -4.56 9.52
N ALA A 341 -21.66 -4.16 8.26
CA ALA A 341 -22.41 -3.04 7.71
C ALA A 341 -23.47 -3.61 6.74
N ILE A 342 -24.73 -3.37 7.06
CA ILE A 342 -25.85 -3.84 6.25
C ILE A 342 -26.46 -2.64 5.53
N TYR A 343 -26.67 -2.76 4.22
CA TYR A 343 -27.37 -1.75 3.44
C TYR A 343 -28.70 -2.29 2.87
N GLY A 344 -29.72 -1.42 2.81
CA GLY A 344 -31.08 -1.74 2.37
C GLY A 344 -32.09 -0.67 2.79
N ASN A 345 -33.34 -1.06 3.10
CA ASN A 345 -34.42 -0.12 3.49
C ASN A 345 -34.25 0.50 4.89
N GLN A 346 -33.17 0.20 5.61
CA GLN A 346 -32.88 0.75 6.94
C GLN A 346 -31.56 1.50 6.99
N THR A 347 -31.47 2.40 7.98
CA THR A 347 -30.31 3.21 8.31
C THR A 347 -29.09 2.33 8.55
N ILE A 348 -27.98 2.62 7.87
CA ILE A 348 -26.68 1.99 8.11
C ILE A 348 -26.35 2.19 9.58
N ARG A 349 -26.29 1.11 10.37
CA ARG A 349 -25.82 1.20 11.76
C ARG A 349 -24.36 1.69 11.75
N PRO A 350 -23.96 2.54 12.70
CA PRO A 350 -22.57 2.95 12.81
C PRO A 350 -21.68 1.71 12.91
N ILE A 351 -20.62 1.68 12.11
CA ILE A 351 -19.62 0.60 12.10
C ILE A 351 -18.92 0.65 13.46
N GLN A 352 -19.22 -0.33 14.32
CA GLN A 352 -18.52 -0.52 15.59
C GLN A 352 -17.71 -1.80 15.48
N LEU A 353 -16.40 -1.65 15.53
CA LEU A 353 -15.46 -2.76 15.62
C LEU A 353 -15.57 -3.37 17.02
N GLN A 354 -15.84 -4.66 17.09
CA GLN A 354 -16.08 -5.39 18.33
C GLN A 354 -15.32 -6.72 18.35
N SER A 355 -15.23 -7.35 19.52
CA SER A 355 -14.61 -8.68 19.63
C SER A 355 -15.37 -9.73 18.81
N PHE A 356 -14.73 -10.84 18.45
CA PHE A 356 -15.41 -11.94 17.73
C PHE A 356 -16.64 -12.46 18.49
N ALA A 357 -16.56 -12.55 19.83
CA ALA A 357 -17.67 -13.02 20.65
C ALA A 357 -18.91 -12.09 20.57
N GLU A 358 -18.70 -10.78 20.62
CA GLU A 358 -19.77 -9.79 20.47
C GLU A 358 -20.32 -9.78 19.04
N PHE A 359 -19.43 -9.82 18.05
CA PHE A 359 -19.80 -9.91 16.64
C PHE A 359 -20.67 -11.13 16.33
N ASN A 360 -20.28 -12.29 16.87
CA ASN A 360 -21.00 -13.54 16.67
C ASN A 360 -22.41 -13.49 17.29
N ARG A 361 -22.54 -12.90 18.48
CA ARG A 361 -23.84 -12.68 19.14
C ARG A 361 -24.73 -11.76 18.30
N ASP A 362 -24.17 -10.69 17.73
CA ASP A 362 -24.94 -9.76 16.90
C ASP A 362 -25.41 -10.40 15.59
N LEU A 363 -24.60 -11.29 14.99
CA LEU A 363 -25.02 -12.07 13.82
C LEU A 363 -26.17 -13.03 14.16
N ASP A 364 -26.17 -13.65 15.33
CA ASP A 364 -27.25 -14.55 15.77
C ASP A 364 -28.59 -13.83 15.99
N ILE A 365 -28.58 -12.51 16.20
CA ILE A 365 -29.80 -11.69 16.27
C ILE A 365 -30.35 -11.37 14.87
N LEU A 366 -29.48 -11.38 13.84
CA LEU A 366 -29.83 -11.04 12.47
C LEU A 366 -30.32 -12.23 11.64
N ILE A 367 -29.96 -13.45 12.05
CA ILE A 367 -30.46 -14.72 11.52
C ILE A 367 -31.83 -14.98 12.12
#